data_AF-A0A9W9VXP4-F1
#
_entry.id   AF-A0A9W9VXP4-F1
#
_cell.length_a   1.000
_cell.length_b   1.000
_cell.length_c   1.000
_cell.angle_alpha   90.00
_cell.angle_beta   90.00
_cell.angle_gamma   90.00
#
_symmetry.space_group_name_H-M   'P 1'
#
loop_
_entity.id
_entity.type
_entity.pdbx_description
1 polymer ?
#
loop_
_entity_poly.entity_id
_entity_poly.type
_entity_poly.pdbx_seq_one_letter_code
_entity_poly.pdbx_strand_id
1 'polypeptide(L)'
;MVQRCNDRIRDGIMPQWWEEKLEQYEKQQKALQDLMLSETVGLSLEVVIRLKRLETVKNSLLQTDDKYNAIPNIDAIMNDYRMGGYVWEYGKVTYWSNGTFLRGPKKFDVDEFLLLNSEHDGPNGFWAEVVRIPYNLFF
;
A
#
# COMPACT_ATOMS: atom_id res chain seq x y z
N MET A 1 18.37 -11.66 -9.80
CA MET A 1 18.25 -12.87 -8.93
C MET A 1 17.95 -14.11 -9.75
N VAL A 2 16.93 -14.13 -10.61
CA VAL A 2 16.67 -15.22 -11.60
C VAL A 2 17.92 -15.65 -12.38
N GLN A 3 18.65 -14.69 -12.96
CA GLN A 3 19.89 -14.98 -13.69
C GLN A 3 20.93 -15.73 -12.82
N ARG A 4 21.05 -15.36 -11.55
CA ARG A 4 21.97 -16.01 -10.61
C ARG A 4 21.52 -17.45 -10.32
N CYS A 5 20.23 -17.71 -10.19
CA CYS A 5 19.73 -19.09 -10.05
C CYS A 5 20.10 -19.91 -11.29
N ASN A 6 19.83 -19.39 -12.48
CA ASN A 6 20.18 -20.04 -13.75
C ASN A 6 21.68 -20.36 -13.86
N ASP A 7 22.54 -19.42 -13.48
CA ASP A 7 23.99 -19.63 -13.49
C ASP A 7 24.40 -20.73 -12.49
N ARG A 8 23.84 -20.78 -11.28
CA ARG A 8 24.17 -21.82 -10.28
C ARG A 8 23.68 -23.21 -10.66
N ILE A 9 22.51 -23.30 -11.29
CA ILE A 9 21.98 -24.55 -11.84
C ILE A 9 22.90 -25.06 -12.95
N ARG A 10 23.28 -24.18 -13.90
CA ARG A 10 24.20 -24.50 -15.00
C ARG A 10 25.56 -24.99 -14.49
N ASP A 11 26.08 -24.34 -13.44
CA ASP A 11 27.38 -24.68 -12.85
C ASP A 11 27.32 -25.92 -11.92
N GLY A 12 26.14 -26.55 -11.78
CA GLY A 12 25.94 -27.76 -10.97
C GLY A 12 26.03 -27.53 -9.46
N ILE A 13 25.97 -26.27 -9.00
CA ILE A 13 26.09 -25.92 -7.59
C ILE A 13 24.73 -26.08 -6.93
N MET A 14 24.50 -27.20 -6.23
CA MET A 14 23.24 -27.50 -5.54
C MET A 14 21.98 -27.26 -6.41
N PRO A 15 21.88 -27.88 -7.60
CA PRO A 15 20.87 -27.53 -8.61
C PRO A 15 19.44 -27.55 -8.06
N GLN A 16 19.07 -28.57 -7.28
CA GLN A 16 17.72 -28.70 -6.69
C GLN A 16 17.33 -27.49 -5.82
N TRP A 17 18.25 -26.99 -4.99
CA TRP A 17 17.99 -25.81 -4.15
C TRP A 17 17.76 -24.54 -4.99
N TRP A 18 18.52 -24.39 -6.07
CA TRP A 18 18.39 -23.22 -6.95
C TRP A 18 17.20 -23.32 -7.89
N GLU A 19 16.76 -24.53 -8.25
CA GLU A 19 15.50 -24.78 -8.98
C GLU A 19 14.30 -24.37 -8.11
N GLU A 20 14.24 -24.81 -6.86
CA GLU A 20 13.19 -24.38 -5.92
C GLU A 20 13.19 -22.85 -5.72
N LYS A 21 14.38 -22.24 -5.60
CA LYS A 21 14.50 -20.78 -5.51
C LYS A 21 14.07 -20.07 -6.78
N LEU A 22 14.39 -20.61 -7.95
CA LEU A 22 13.97 -20.07 -9.24
C LEU A 22 12.44 -20.08 -9.34
N GLU A 23 11.80 -21.21 -9.03
CA GLU A 23 10.34 -21.34 -9.04
C GLU A 23 9.68 -20.31 -8.10
N GLN A 24 10.24 -20.11 -6.90
CA GLN A 24 9.76 -19.08 -5.96
C GLN A 24 9.84 -17.67 -6.57
N TYR A 25 10.95 -17.32 -7.21
CA TYR A 25 11.11 -16.00 -7.83
C TYR A 25 10.19 -15.81 -9.02
N GLU A 26 10.01 -16.82 -9.87
CA GLU A 26 9.09 -16.76 -11.00
C GLU A 26 7.64 -16.60 -10.53
N LYS A 27 7.24 -17.34 -9.48
CA LYS A 27 5.92 -17.19 -8.87
C LYS A 27 5.71 -15.79 -8.29
N GLN A 28 6.71 -15.22 -7.63
CA GLN A 28 6.66 -13.85 -7.12
C GLN A 28 6.56 -12.82 -8.26
N GLN A 29 7.35 -12.98 -9.32
CA GLN A 29 7.32 -12.10 -10.47
C GLN A 29 5.96 -12.12 -11.16
N LYS A 30 5.37 -13.32 -11.33
CA LYS A 30 4.01 -13.47 -11.86
C LYS A 30 2.97 -12.81 -10.96
N ALA A 31 3.03 -13.04 -9.65
CA ALA A 31 2.10 -12.42 -8.71
C ALA A 31 2.19 -10.88 -8.73
N LEU A 32 3.40 -10.32 -8.87
CA LEU A 32 3.58 -8.87 -9.04
C LEU A 32 3.00 -8.37 -10.35
N GLN A 33 3.17 -9.09 -11.45
CA GLN A 33 2.58 -8.73 -12.74
C GLN A 33 1.05 -8.79 -12.69
N ASP A 34 0.48 -9.88 -12.14
CA ASP A 34 -0.97 -10.04 -11.97
C ASP A 34 -1.54 -8.93 -11.08
N LEU A 35 -0.83 -8.56 -10.03
CA LEU A 35 -1.18 -7.45 -9.15
C LEU A 35 -1.17 -6.11 -9.91
N MET A 36 -0.12 -5.82 -10.67
CA MET A 36 -0.02 -4.61 -11.49
C MET A 36 -1.12 -4.52 -12.55
N LEU A 37 -1.51 -5.65 -13.14
CA LEU A 37 -2.59 -5.74 -14.12
C LEU A 37 -3.99 -5.59 -13.51
N SER A 38 -4.12 -5.68 -12.18
CA SER A 38 -5.41 -5.52 -11.49
C SER A 38 -5.85 -4.06 -11.31
N GLU A 39 -4.99 -3.09 -11.63
CA GLU A 39 -5.30 -1.66 -11.58
C GLU A 39 -4.99 -0.98 -12.93
N THR A 40 -5.32 0.30 -13.06
CA THR A 40 -5.11 1.07 -14.30
C THR A 40 -3.63 1.22 -14.65
N VAL A 41 -3.32 1.22 -15.96
CA VAL A 41 -1.96 1.41 -16.48
C VAL A 41 -1.39 2.76 -16.00
N GLY A 42 -0.17 2.73 -15.43
CA GLY A 42 0.58 3.93 -15.07
C GLY A 42 0.80 4.15 -13.56
N LEU A 43 0.20 3.33 -12.69
CA LEU A 43 0.46 3.39 -11.26
C LEU A 43 1.79 2.72 -10.90
N SER A 44 2.46 3.20 -9.85
CA SER A 44 3.63 2.53 -9.29
C SER A 44 3.22 1.27 -8.50
N LEU A 45 4.15 0.31 -8.37
CA LEU A 45 3.90 -0.92 -7.61
C LEU A 45 3.49 -0.62 -6.16
N GLU A 46 4.08 0.41 -5.56
CA GLU A 46 3.78 0.82 -4.19
C GLU A 46 2.34 1.30 -4.04
N VAL A 47 1.86 2.10 -5.00
CA VAL A 47 0.46 2.56 -5.04
C VAL A 47 -0.48 1.36 -5.18
N VAL A 48 -0.20 0.43 -6.08
CA VAL A 48 -1.03 -0.77 -6.27
C VAL A 48 -1.09 -1.63 -4.99
N ILE A 49 0.06 -1.85 -4.34
CA ILE A 49 0.10 -2.59 -3.06
C ILE A 49 -0.75 -1.87 -1.99
N ARG A 50 -0.70 -0.55 -1.94
CA ARG A 50 -1.49 0.22 -0.97
C ARG A 50 -2.97 0.15 -1.26
N LEU A 51 -3.38 0.27 -2.51
CA LEU A 51 -4.77 0.10 -2.95
C LEU A 51 -5.31 -1.26 -2.47
N LYS A 52 -4.56 -2.35 -2.62
CA LYS A 52 -5.00 -3.67 -2.13
C LYS A 52 -5.09 -3.77 -0.61
N ARG A 53 -4.19 -3.09 0.11
CA ARG A 53 -4.29 -3.01 1.58
C ARG A 53 -5.52 -2.24 2.01
N LEU A 54 -5.80 -1.11 1.36
CA LEU A 54 -6.99 -0.29 1.62
C LEU A 54 -8.27 -1.05 1.29
N GLU A 55 -8.30 -1.80 0.19
CA GLU A 55 -9.40 -2.70 -0.17
C GLU A 55 -9.63 -3.79 0.89
N THR A 56 -8.55 -4.38 1.42
CA THR A 56 -8.63 -5.36 2.52
C THR A 56 -9.22 -4.73 3.79
N VAL A 57 -8.77 -3.52 4.17
CA VAL A 57 -9.32 -2.80 5.32
C VAL A 57 -10.79 -2.46 5.11
N LYS A 58 -11.16 -1.93 3.93
CA LYS A 58 -12.55 -1.65 3.56
C LYS A 58 -13.43 -2.89 3.68
N ASN A 59 -12.99 -4.01 3.13
CA ASN A 59 -13.72 -5.27 3.20
C ASN A 59 -13.92 -5.74 4.64
N SER A 60 -12.92 -5.58 5.50
CA SER A 60 -13.05 -5.89 6.93
C SER A 60 -14.07 -4.97 7.62
N LEU A 61 -14.06 -3.67 7.33
CA LEU A 61 -14.98 -2.70 7.94
C LEU A 61 -16.44 -2.95 7.52
N LEU A 62 -16.66 -3.35 6.26
CA LEU A 62 -17.97 -3.76 5.75
C LEU A 62 -18.55 -4.97 6.51
N GLN A 63 -17.71 -5.79 7.16
CA GLN A 63 -18.16 -6.90 8.02
C GLN A 63 -18.40 -6.47 9.48
N THR A 64 -17.91 -5.31 9.91
CA THR A 64 -17.92 -4.87 11.32
C THR A 64 -18.62 -3.52 11.52
N ASP A 65 -19.58 -3.19 10.65
CA ASP A 65 -20.45 -2.00 10.71
C ASP A 65 -19.73 -0.64 10.59
N ASP A 66 -18.45 -0.62 10.23
CA ASP A 66 -17.63 0.61 10.11
C ASP A 66 -17.86 1.63 11.24
N LYS A 67 -17.82 1.16 12.50
CA LYS A 67 -18.17 1.94 13.71
C LYS A 67 -17.57 3.36 13.77
N TYR A 68 -16.40 3.56 13.17
CA TYR A 68 -15.66 4.83 13.19
C TYR A 68 -15.73 5.59 11.85
N ASN A 69 -16.66 5.24 10.97
CA ASN A 69 -16.90 5.90 9.68
C ASN A 69 -15.62 6.06 8.84
N ALA A 70 -14.80 5.01 8.75
CA ALA A 70 -13.52 5.04 8.05
C ALA A 70 -13.66 4.77 6.55
N ILE A 71 -14.74 4.11 6.10
CA ILE A 71 -14.96 3.76 4.70
C ILE A 71 -14.95 4.99 3.77
N PRO A 72 -15.60 6.13 4.09
CA PRO A 72 -15.56 7.32 3.24
C PRO A 72 -14.14 7.82 2.98
N ASN A 73 -13.27 7.80 3.99
CA ASN A 73 -11.87 8.19 3.83
C ASN A 73 -11.11 7.20 2.93
N ILE A 74 -11.33 5.90 3.14
CA ILE A 74 -10.69 4.87 2.33
C ILE A 74 -11.06 5.04 0.86
N ASP A 75 -12.34 5.26 0.57
CA ASP A 75 -12.81 5.48 -0.81
C ASP A 75 -12.21 6.74 -1.44
N ALA A 76 -12.15 7.84 -0.69
CA ALA A 76 -11.53 9.07 -1.15
C ALA A 76 -10.03 8.91 -1.43
N ILE A 77 -9.30 8.24 -0.54
CA ILE A 77 -7.86 7.97 -0.69
C ILE A 77 -7.61 7.05 -1.90
N MET A 78 -8.40 5.98 -2.05
CA MET A 78 -8.26 5.06 -3.18
C MET A 78 -8.54 5.75 -4.51
N ASN A 79 -9.54 6.63 -4.56
CA ASN A 79 -9.83 7.43 -5.74
C ASN A 79 -8.68 8.39 -6.06
N ASP A 80 -8.15 9.10 -5.06
CA ASP A 80 -7.04 10.03 -5.22
C ASP A 80 -5.79 9.31 -5.80
N TYR A 81 -5.41 8.15 -5.25
CA TYR A 81 -4.32 7.34 -5.79
C TYR A 81 -4.52 6.94 -7.26
N ARG A 82 -5.75 6.55 -7.65
CA ARG A 82 -6.06 6.13 -9.02
C ARG A 82 -6.07 7.28 -10.02
N MET A 83 -6.42 8.48 -9.58
CA MET A 83 -6.39 9.68 -10.43
C MET A 83 -4.97 10.23 -10.64
N GLY A 84 -3.95 9.61 -10.07
CA GLY A 84 -2.62 10.22 -10.02
C GLY A 84 -2.61 11.47 -9.13
N GLY A 85 -3.54 11.54 -8.18
CA GLY A 85 -3.52 12.46 -7.06
C GLY A 85 -2.27 12.27 -6.19
N TYR A 86 -2.22 13.00 -5.08
CA TYR A 86 -1.02 13.30 -4.28
C TYR A 86 0.16 12.35 -4.50
N VAL A 87 1.25 12.91 -5.04
CA VAL A 87 2.51 12.19 -5.30
C VAL A 87 2.88 11.39 -4.05
N TRP A 88 2.94 10.08 -4.22
CA TRP A 88 3.38 9.12 -3.23
C TRP A 88 4.74 9.55 -2.66
N GLU A 89 4.75 10.19 -1.49
CA GLU A 89 5.97 10.72 -0.88
C GLU A 89 6.29 10.01 0.42
N TYR A 90 7.40 9.27 0.41
CA TYR A 90 7.88 8.51 1.55
C TYR A 90 8.04 9.39 2.80
N GLY A 91 7.53 8.92 3.93
CA GLY A 91 7.62 9.62 5.22
C GLY A 91 6.72 10.85 5.35
N LYS A 92 5.85 11.11 4.37
CA LYS A 92 4.80 12.12 4.47
C LYS A 92 3.46 11.50 4.87
N VAL A 93 2.60 12.34 5.45
CA VAL A 93 1.24 12.04 5.87
C VAL A 93 0.27 12.95 5.14
N THR A 94 -0.90 12.41 4.79
CA THR A 94 -2.08 13.19 4.42
C THR A 94 -3.20 12.93 5.43
N TYR A 95 -3.97 13.98 5.75
CA TYR A 95 -5.05 13.92 6.72
C TYR A 95 -6.38 14.01 5.99
N TRP A 96 -7.33 13.19 6.40
CA TRP A 96 -8.65 13.06 5.80
C TRP A 96 -9.71 13.04 6.89
N SER A 97 -10.87 13.62 6.61
CA SER A 97 -12.06 13.44 7.44
C SER A 97 -13.31 13.28 6.60
N ASN A 98 -14.11 12.25 6.92
CA ASN A 98 -15.39 11.96 6.28
C ASN A 98 -15.34 11.98 4.74
N GLY A 99 -14.28 11.43 4.15
CA GLY A 99 -14.07 11.38 2.70
C GLY A 99 -13.50 12.65 2.08
N THR A 100 -13.12 13.64 2.91
CA THR A 100 -12.56 14.91 2.45
C THR A 100 -11.08 15.00 2.79
N PHE A 101 -10.28 15.41 1.82
CA PHE A 101 -8.88 15.75 2.05
C PHE A 101 -8.77 17.02 2.89
N LEU A 102 -8.02 16.97 4.00
CA LEU A 102 -7.82 18.12 4.88
C LEU A 102 -6.49 18.83 4.59
N ARG A 103 -5.38 18.07 4.61
CA ARG A 103 -4.03 18.64 4.55
C ARG A 103 -2.96 17.60 4.20
N GLY A 104 -1.87 18.07 3.59
CA GLY A 104 -0.69 17.27 3.22
C GLY A 104 -0.35 17.36 1.73
N PRO A 105 0.56 16.51 1.21
CA PRO A 105 1.46 15.63 1.95
C PRO A 105 2.54 16.45 2.68
N LYS A 106 2.79 16.15 3.96
CA LYS A 106 3.82 16.80 4.77
C LYS A 106 4.44 15.85 5.80
N LYS A 107 5.54 16.25 6.44
CA LYS A 107 6.09 15.49 7.56
C LYS A 107 5.05 15.39 8.68
N PHE A 108 4.97 14.22 9.29
CA PHE A 108 4.08 14.01 10.44
C PHE A 108 4.49 14.90 11.61
N ASP A 109 3.50 15.61 12.15
CA ASP A 109 3.62 16.46 13.31
C ASP A 109 2.51 16.08 14.31
N VAL A 110 2.89 15.85 15.56
CA VAL A 110 1.96 15.34 16.58
C VAL A 110 0.93 16.40 16.97
N ASP A 111 1.36 17.65 17.12
CA ASP A 111 0.48 18.74 17.55
C ASP A 111 -0.57 19.02 16.46
N GLU A 112 -0.18 19.02 15.20
CA GLU A 112 -1.11 19.12 14.08
C GLU A 112 -2.06 17.93 13.98
N PHE A 113 -1.56 16.70 14.18
CA PHE A 113 -2.43 15.51 14.19
C PHE A 113 -3.51 15.64 15.28
N LEU A 114 -3.12 16.03 16.50
CA LEU A 114 -4.06 16.19 17.62
C LEU A 114 -5.05 17.34 17.37
N LEU A 115 -4.57 18.46 16.82
CA LEU A 115 -5.41 19.59 16.45
C LEU A 115 -6.47 19.17 15.42
N LEU A 116 -6.04 18.61 14.28
CA LEU A 116 -6.96 18.19 13.21
C LEU A 116 -7.92 17.09 13.67
N ASN A 117 -7.44 16.16 14.51
CA ASN A 117 -8.29 15.13 15.10
C ASN A 117 -9.39 15.76 15.98
N SER A 118 -9.05 16.77 16.79
CA SER A 118 -10.03 17.46 17.64
C SER A 118 -11.04 18.30 16.86
N GLU A 119 -10.61 18.93 15.76
CA GLU A 119 -11.44 19.81 14.93
C GLU A 119 -12.44 19.04 14.04
N HIS A 120 -12.13 17.78 13.72
CA HIS A 120 -12.84 16.99 12.71
C HIS A 120 -13.49 15.70 13.25
N ASP A 121 -14.01 15.75 14.46
CA ASP A 121 -14.65 14.62 15.16
C ASP A 121 -13.77 13.36 15.14
N GLY A 122 -12.59 13.47 15.72
CA GLY A 122 -11.53 12.46 15.69
C GLY A 122 -11.95 11.00 15.85
N PRO A 123 -12.87 10.65 16.78
CA PRO A 123 -13.39 9.30 16.92
C PRO A 123 -14.21 8.81 15.72
N ASN A 124 -14.83 9.71 14.95
CA ASN A 124 -15.74 9.40 13.85
C ASN A 124 -15.23 10.00 12.54
N GLY A 125 -14.48 9.19 11.80
CA GLY A 125 -14.16 9.48 10.42
C GLY A 125 -12.94 10.35 10.23
N PHE A 126 -12.01 10.45 11.19
CA PHE A 126 -10.68 11.02 10.96
C PHE A 126 -9.66 9.94 10.56
N TRP A 127 -8.83 10.21 9.56
CA TRP A 127 -7.81 9.28 9.07
C TRP A 127 -6.49 10.00 8.77
N ALA A 128 -5.39 9.42 9.27
CA ALA A 128 -4.04 9.82 8.90
C ALA A 128 -3.45 8.76 7.97
N GLU A 129 -3.35 9.10 6.69
CA GLU A 129 -2.77 8.22 5.68
C GLU A 129 -1.25 8.40 5.67
N VAL A 130 -0.56 7.40 6.23
CA VAL A 130 0.90 7.39 6.29
C VAL A 130 1.46 6.31 5.38
N VAL A 131 2.46 6.69 4.60
CA VAL A 131 3.22 5.74 3.80
C VAL A 131 4.39 5.19 4.62
N ARG A 132 4.30 3.92 5.03
CA ARG A 132 5.45 3.13 5.50
C ARG A 132 5.77 2.08 4.44
N ILE A 133 6.98 2.11 3.89
CA ILE A 133 7.49 0.94 3.15
C ILE A 133 7.59 -0.20 4.16
N PRO A 134 6.95 -1.37 3.92
CA PRO A 134 7.20 -2.53 4.74
C PRO A 134 8.68 -2.93 4.57
N TYR A 135 9.41 -3.05 5.67
CA TYR A 135 10.81 -3.48 5.67
C TYR A 135 11.05 -4.88 5.08
N ASN A 136 10.00 -5.65 4.76
CA ASN A 136 10.09 -7.11 4.53
C ASN A 136 9.47 -7.63 3.22
N LEU A 137 9.46 -6.87 2.11
CA LEU A 137 9.09 -7.43 0.80
C LEU A 137 10.28 -7.99 -0.02
N PHE A 138 11.49 -8.00 0.55
CA PHE A 138 12.72 -8.40 -0.16
C PHE A 138 13.68 -9.34 0.61
N PHE A 139 13.20 -10.08 1.62
CA PHE A 139 14.01 -11.10 2.32
C PHE A 139 13.44 -12.50 2.14
#